data_AF-A0A4R0FEK5-F1
#
_entry.id   AF-A0A4R0FEK5-F1
#
_cell.length_a   1.000
_cell.length_b   1.000
_cell.length_c   1.000
_cell.angle_alpha   90.00
_cell.angle_beta   90.00
_cell.angle_gamma   90.00
#
_symmetry.space_group_name_H-M   'P 1'
#
loop_
_entity.id
_entity.type
_entity.pdbx_description
1 polymer ?
#
loop_
_entity_poly.entity_id
_entity_poly.type
_entity_poly.pdbx_seq_one_letter_code
_entity_poly.pdbx_strand_id
1 'polypeptide(L)'
;MQQQIPTELKTWLYASGSLTQQLTDLAGGKFRVQPIKEHFQRLHFIDAKWMRMSHQHTSWVRESFLYGNDTQPWVKAKSIFPILSLQGRARLFKHIGTKPIGWFLFQRTNPACERRVIWLEDGWTRQSCYTWHGCKFIVQETFLPAFEQYLRKTKL
;
A
#
# COMPACT_ATOMS: atom_id res chain seq x y z
N MET A 1 3.78 -25.91 1.57
CA MET A 1 4.34 -25.49 0.27
C MET A 1 4.83 -24.06 0.40
N GLN A 2 6.11 -23.79 0.17
CA GLN A 2 6.58 -22.41 -0.01
C GLN A 2 6.04 -21.93 -1.35
N GLN A 3 5.22 -20.89 -1.33
CA GLN A 3 4.83 -20.25 -2.57
C GLN A 3 6.04 -19.51 -3.15
N GLN A 4 6.26 -19.64 -4.46
CA GLN A 4 7.32 -18.95 -5.15
C GLN A 4 6.80 -17.62 -5.70
N ILE A 5 7.61 -16.56 -5.61
CA ILE A 5 7.27 -15.25 -6.17
C ILE A 5 7.28 -15.34 -7.71
N PRO A 6 6.18 -15.02 -8.40
CA PRO A 6 6.17 -14.93 -9.87
C PRO A 6 7.19 -13.92 -10.37
N THR A 7 7.90 -14.26 -11.45
CA THR A 7 8.95 -13.41 -12.03
C THR A 7 8.41 -12.04 -12.41
N GLU A 8 7.19 -11.98 -12.94
CA GLU A 8 6.49 -10.74 -13.31
C GLU A 8 6.28 -9.82 -12.11
N LEU A 9 5.96 -10.37 -10.94
CA LEU A 9 5.66 -9.60 -9.74
C LEU A 9 6.90 -9.13 -9.00
N LYS A 10 8.06 -9.76 -9.23
CA LYS A 10 9.29 -9.45 -8.49
C LYS A 10 9.66 -7.96 -8.62
N THR A 11 9.55 -7.38 -9.81
CA THR A 11 9.83 -5.96 -10.03
C THR A 11 8.90 -5.05 -9.23
N TRP A 12 7.63 -5.43 -9.06
CA TRP A 12 6.62 -4.66 -8.33
C TRP A 12 6.73 -4.80 -6.81
N LEU A 13 7.00 -6.01 -6.33
CA LEU A 13 7.15 -6.30 -4.91
C LEU A 13 8.35 -5.59 -4.29
N TYR A 14 9.44 -5.44 -5.05
CA TYR A 14 10.68 -4.82 -4.58
C TYR A 14 10.89 -3.38 -5.08
N ALA A 15 10.02 -2.87 -5.96
CA ALA A 15 10.13 -1.50 -6.46
C ALA A 15 10.20 -0.46 -5.32
N SER A 16 11.11 0.48 -5.48
CA SER A 16 11.14 1.73 -4.71
C SER A 16 10.17 2.76 -5.31
N GLY A 17 9.85 3.81 -4.55
CA GLY A 17 8.97 4.88 -5.02
C GLY A 17 7.47 4.56 -4.91
N SER A 18 6.68 5.38 -5.61
CA SER A 18 5.21 5.39 -5.52
C SER A 18 4.59 4.29 -6.39
N LEU A 19 3.88 3.33 -5.77
CA LEU A 19 3.08 2.35 -6.54
C LEU A 19 2.05 3.04 -7.42
N THR A 20 1.43 4.11 -6.90
CA THR A 20 0.44 4.88 -7.62
C THR A 20 1.01 5.37 -8.94
N GLN A 21 2.23 5.91 -8.94
CA GLN A 21 2.85 6.41 -10.17
C GLN A 21 3.10 5.23 -11.13
N GLN A 22 3.70 4.15 -10.65
CA GLN A 22 4.01 2.98 -11.46
C GLN A 22 2.78 2.36 -12.11
N LEU A 23 1.68 2.22 -11.36
CA LEU A 23 0.41 1.70 -11.89
C LEU A 23 -0.25 2.68 -12.85
N THR A 24 -0.13 3.99 -12.60
CA THR A 24 -0.64 5.03 -13.51
C THR A 24 0.10 5.00 -14.84
N ASP A 25 1.43 4.89 -14.82
CA ASP A 25 2.26 4.82 -16.02
C ASP A 25 1.95 3.55 -16.82
N LEU A 26 1.91 2.38 -16.13
CA LEU A 26 1.56 1.11 -16.76
C LEU A 26 0.16 1.13 -17.40
N ALA A 27 -0.80 1.81 -16.77
CA ALA A 27 -2.17 1.90 -17.26
C ALA A 27 -2.39 2.99 -18.31
N GLY A 28 -1.34 3.66 -18.78
CA GLY A 28 -1.46 4.77 -19.74
C GLY A 28 -2.25 5.95 -19.19
N GLY A 29 -2.02 6.29 -17.92
CA GLY A 29 -2.72 7.38 -17.21
C GLY A 29 -4.07 6.98 -16.59
N LYS A 30 -4.58 5.78 -16.88
CA LYS A 30 -5.86 5.31 -16.33
C LYS A 30 -5.65 4.66 -14.97
N PHE A 31 -5.75 5.45 -13.91
CA PHE A 31 -5.64 4.95 -12.53
C PHE A 31 -6.82 5.44 -11.69
N ARG A 32 -7.42 4.54 -10.90
CA ARG A 32 -8.41 4.93 -9.89
C ARG A 32 -8.24 4.16 -8.58
N VAL A 33 -8.63 4.83 -7.50
CA VAL A 33 -8.76 4.24 -6.17
C VAL A 33 -10.24 4.08 -5.86
N GLN A 34 -10.64 2.89 -5.43
CA GLN A 34 -11.97 2.63 -4.88
C GLN A 34 -11.85 2.33 -3.39
N PRO A 35 -12.28 3.24 -2.50
CA PRO A 35 -12.36 2.96 -1.07
C PRO A 35 -13.28 1.77 -0.80
N ILE A 36 -12.87 0.88 0.11
CA ILE A 36 -13.64 -0.29 0.53
C ILE A 36 -14.18 -0.06 1.93
N LYS A 37 -13.28 0.25 2.87
CA LYS A 37 -13.60 0.36 4.29
C LYS A 37 -12.62 1.29 4.99
N GLU A 38 -13.14 2.03 5.96
CA GLU A 38 -12.34 2.81 6.91
C GLU A 38 -12.82 2.47 8.32
N HIS A 39 -11.89 2.16 9.22
CA HIS A 39 -12.22 1.78 10.60
C HIS A 39 -11.06 2.03 11.55
N PHE A 40 -11.36 1.99 12.85
CA PHE A 40 -10.32 1.96 13.88
C PHE A 40 -10.04 0.51 14.29
N GLN A 41 -8.76 0.16 14.45
CA GLN A 41 -8.34 -1.12 15.01
C GLN A 41 -7.10 -0.95 15.87
N ARG A 42 -6.86 -1.87 16.80
CA ARG A 42 -5.55 -1.99 17.45
C ARG A 42 -4.52 -2.54 16.47
N LEU A 43 -3.25 -2.22 16.72
CA LEU A 43 -2.16 -2.81 15.96
C LEU A 43 -1.98 -4.28 16.31
N HIS A 44 -1.74 -5.10 15.29
CA HIS A 44 -1.23 -6.44 15.52
C HIS A 44 0.17 -6.33 16.14
N PHE A 45 0.50 -7.27 17.03
CA PHE A 45 1.76 -7.26 17.77
C PHE A 45 2.99 -7.19 16.84
N ILE A 46 2.96 -7.92 15.72
CA ILE A 46 4.05 -7.93 14.74
C ILE A 46 4.26 -6.58 14.06
N ASP A 47 3.18 -5.86 13.76
CA ASP A 47 3.21 -4.55 13.14
C ASP A 47 3.63 -3.47 14.14
N ALA A 48 3.14 -3.57 15.39
CA ALA A 48 3.56 -2.69 16.48
C ALA A 48 5.06 -2.82 16.77
N LYS A 49 5.57 -4.06 16.84
CA LYS A 49 7.00 -4.33 16.99
C LYS A 49 7.80 -3.78 15.82
N TRP A 50 7.34 -3.97 14.58
CA TRP A 50 8.01 -3.46 13.40
C TRP A 50 8.08 -1.93 13.37
N MET A 51 6.97 -1.26 13.72
CA MET A 51 6.94 0.20 13.82
C MET A 51 7.67 0.76 15.06
N ARG A 52 8.08 -0.09 16.00
CA ARG A 52 8.67 0.26 17.30
C ARG A 52 7.73 1.11 18.16
N MET A 53 6.48 0.64 18.32
CA MET A 53 5.46 1.30 19.13
C MET A 53 4.63 0.31 19.95
N SER A 54 3.87 0.83 20.92
CA SER A 54 2.96 0.02 21.73
C SER A 54 1.84 -0.58 20.89
N HIS A 55 1.57 -1.88 21.06
CA HIS A 55 0.45 -2.58 20.42
C HIS A 55 -0.91 -2.13 20.97
N GLN A 56 -0.93 -1.42 22.10
CA GLN A 56 -2.16 -0.90 22.70
C GLN A 56 -2.72 0.30 21.95
N HIS A 57 -1.90 0.94 21.10
CA HIS A 57 -2.32 2.07 20.29
C HIS A 57 -3.37 1.67 19.27
N THR A 58 -4.41 2.51 19.17
CA THR A 58 -5.40 2.44 18.10
C THR A 58 -4.83 3.08 16.84
N SER A 59 -5.15 2.50 15.70
CA SER A 59 -4.82 2.98 14.37
C SER A 59 -6.09 3.19 13.58
N TRP A 60 -6.11 4.25 12.78
CA TRP A 60 -7.08 4.39 11.69
C TRP A 60 -6.58 3.58 10.50
N VAL A 61 -7.45 2.73 10.00
CA VAL A 61 -7.17 1.81 8.91
C VAL A 61 -8.08 2.15 7.75
N ARG A 62 -7.47 2.16 6.57
CA ARG A 62 -8.13 2.43 5.30
C ARG A 62 -7.80 1.32 4.33
N GLU A 63 -8.84 0.72 3.77
CA GLU A 63 -8.75 -0.32 2.76
C GLU A 63 -9.33 0.18 1.44
N SER A 64 -8.66 -0.12 0.33
CA SER A 64 -9.06 0.32 -1.00
C SER A 64 -8.58 -0.66 -2.07
N PHE A 65 -9.31 -0.72 -3.18
CA PHE A 65 -8.80 -1.31 -4.41
C PHE A 65 -8.14 -0.24 -5.29
N LEU A 66 -7.04 -0.62 -5.93
CA LEU A 66 -6.37 0.17 -6.95
C LEU A 66 -6.61 -0.50 -8.29
N TYR A 67 -7.08 0.27 -9.26
CA TYR A 67 -7.35 -0.17 -10.62
C TYR A 67 -6.41 0.55 -11.58
N GLY A 68 -5.96 -0.19 -12.58
CA GLY A 68 -5.36 0.38 -13.79
C GLY A 68 -6.40 0.61 -14.88
N ASN A 69 -6.06 0.20 -16.10
CA ASN A 69 -6.92 0.26 -17.28
C ASN A 69 -7.87 -0.95 -17.40
N ASP A 70 -7.87 -1.87 -16.44
CA ASP A 70 -8.74 -3.05 -16.37
C ASP A 70 -9.99 -2.77 -15.52
N THR A 71 -11.05 -3.53 -15.75
CA THR A 71 -12.28 -3.50 -14.92
C THR A 71 -12.07 -4.17 -13.57
N GLN A 72 -11.13 -5.12 -13.47
CA GLN A 72 -10.77 -5.81 -12.24
C GLN A 72 -9.68 -5.06 -11.46
N PRO A 73 -9.72 -5.11 -10.11
CA PRO A 73 -8.72 -4.46 -9.29
C PRO A 73 -7.36 -5.14 -9.45
N TRP A 74 -6.31 -4.33 -9.56
CA TRP A 74 -4.94 -4.84 -9.65
C TRP A 74 -4.32 -5.05 -8.26
N VAL A 75 -4.65 -4.18 -7.31
CA VAL A 75 -4.05 -4.21 -5.98
C VAL A 75 -5.13 -3.98 -4.92
N LYS A 76 -5.11 -4.79 -3.86
CA LYS A 76 -5.79 -4.49 -2.60
C LYS A 76 -4.80 -3.77 -1.70
N ALA A 77 -5.09 -2.51 -1.40
CA ALA A 77 -4.25 -1.66 -0.56
C ALA A 77 -4.87 -1.47 0.82
N LYS A 78 -4.06 -1.64 1.86
CA LYS A 78 -4.42 -1.38 3.25
C LYS A 78 -3.39 -0.46 3.89
N SER A 79 -3.84 0.68 4.39
CA SER A 79 -2.97 1.63 5.09
C SER A 79 -3.36 1.72 6.55
N ILE A 80 -2.38 1.64 7.44
CA ILE A 80 -2.54 1.59 8.89
C ILE A 80 -1.80 2.77 9.50
N PHE A 81 -2.57 3.76 9.94
CA PHE A 81 -2.06 4.98 10.54
C PHE A 81 -2.33 4.97 12.04
N PRO A 82 -1.30 4.79 12.89
CA PRO A 82 -1.43 5.02 14.33
C PRO A 82 -2.05 6.39 14.60
N ILE A 83 -2.98 6.51 15.55
CA ILE A 83 -3.65 7.80 15.82
C ILE A 83 -2.64 8.90 16.16
N LEU A 84 -1.57 8.57 16.88
CA LEU A 84 -0.48 9.50 17.18
C LEU A 84 0.24 10.00 15.92
N SER A 85 0.27 9.18 14.87
CA SER A 85 0.81 9.54 13.55
C SER A 85 -0.16 10.38 12.71
N LEU A 86 -1.41 10.60 13.13
CA LEU A 86 -2.41 11.41 12.42
C LEU A 86 -2.52 12.82 13.03
N GLN A 87 -1.38 13.45 13.25
CA GLN A 87 -1.29 14.83 13.74
C GLN A 87 -0.64 15.73 12.69
N GLY A 88 -0.81 17.05 12.85
CA GLY A 88 -0.22 18.04 11.93
C GLY A 88 -0.58 17.77 10.46
N ARG A 89 0.45 17.63 9.61
CA ARG A 89 0.30 17.38 8.16
C ARG A 89 -0.33 16.02 7.84
N ALA A 90 -0.13 15.01 8.69
CA ALA A 90 -0.64 13.68 8.45
C ALA A 90 -2.15 13.53 8.67
N ARG A 91 -2.82 14.53 9.27
CA ARG A 91 -4.29 14.58 9.35
C ARG A 91 -4.96 14.52 7.97
N LEU A 92 -4.27 15.00 6.92
CA LEU A 92 -4.79 14.94 5.56
C LEU A 92 -5.15 13.50 5.15
N PHE A 93 -4.40 12.50 5.64
CA PHE A 93 -4.60 11.09 5.24
C PHE A 93 -5.99 10.58 5.61
N LYS A 94 -6.60 11.11 6.67
CA LYS A 94 -7.98 10.79 7.07
C LYS A 94 -9.03 11.27 6.04
N HIS A 95 -8.70 12.26 5.22
CA HIS A 95 -9.65 12.97 4.36
C HIS A 95 -9.33 12.84 2.86
N ILE A 96 -8.42 11.94 2.47
CA ILE A 96 -7.99 11.83 1.07
C ILE A 96 -9.06 11.26 0.14
N GLY A 97 -10.09 10.57 0.66
CA GLY A 97 -11.16 10.02 -0.17
C GLY A 97 -10.60 9.15 -1.29
N THR A 98 -10.99 9.36 -2.53
CA THR A 98 -10.49 8.58 -3.68
C THR A 98 -9.07 8.96 -4.15
N LYS A 99 -8.39 9.87 -3.46
CA LYS A 99 -7.02 10.27 -3.85
C LYS A 99 -5.99 9.24 -3.35
N PRO A 100 -5.02 8.86 -4.19
CA PRO A 100 -3.99 7.90 -3.80
C PRO A 100 -3.06 8.48 -2.74
N ILE A 101 -2.73 7.66 -1.75
CA ILE A 101 -1.81 8.02 -0.66
C ILE A 101 -0.42 8.37 -1.21
N GLY A 102 0.05 7.61 -2.21
CA GLY A 102 1.36 7.83 -2.83
C GLY A 102 1.53 9.25 -3.39
N TRP A 103 0.46 9.87 -3.90
CA TRP A 103 0.53 11.25 -4.38
C TRP A 103 0.98 12.21 -3.28
N PHE A 104 0.39 12.12 -2.08
CA PHE A 104 0.75 12.98 -0.95
C PHE A 104 2.12 12.65 -0.34
N LEU A 105 2.52 11.37 -0.36
CA LEU A 105 3.80 10.94 0.20
C LEU A 105 5.00 11.36 -0.64
N PHE A 106 4.84 11.40 -1.97
CA PHE A 106 5.95 11.57 -2.88
C PHE A 106 5.97 12.94 -3.59
N GLN A 107 4.98 13.81 -3.36
CA GLN A 107 4.88 15.11 -4.05
C GLN A 107 6.12 16.01 -3.87
N ARG A 108 6.75 16.00 -2.68
CA ARG A 108 7.95 16.81 -2.35
C ARG A 108 8.88 16.14 -1.35
N THR A 109 8.71 14.84 -1.12
CA THR A 109 9.47 14.09 -0.12
C THR A 109 9.77 12.70 -0.63
N ASN A 110 10.88 12.11 -0.19
CA ASN A 110 11.14 10.69 -0.35
C ASN A 110 11.17 10.06 1.04
N PRO A 111 10.03 9.58 1.58
CA PRO A 111 9.97 9.09 2.94
C PRO A 111 10.89 7.89 3.14
N ALA A 112 11.54 7.83 4.30
CA ALA A 112 12.28 6.63 4.69
C ALA A 112 11.30 5.45 4.75
N CYS A 113 11.72 4.32 4.18
CA CYS A 113 10.86 3.16 3.98
C CYS A 113 11.61 1.88 4.33
N GLU A 114 11.10 1.13 5.29
CA GLU A 114 11.48 -0.27 5.50
C GLU A 114 10.45 -1.15 4.78
N ARG A 115 10.91 -2.15 4.02
CA ARG A 115 10.02 -3.02 3.24
C ARG A 115 10.21 -4.48 3.60
N ARG A 116 9.10 -5.22 3.63
CA ARG A 116 9.09 -6.68 3.63
C ARG A 116 8.11 -7.20 2.59
N VAL A 117 8.38 -8.40 2.09
CA VAL A 117 7.52 -9.13 1.15
C VAL A 117 7.02 -10.38 1.85
N ILE A 118 5.71 -10.60 1.83
CA ILE A 118 5.05 -11.73 2.49
C ILE A 118 3.93 -12.27 1.62
N TRP A 119 3.57 -13.53 1.84
CA TRP A 119 2.35 -14.11 1.28
C TRP A 119 1.19 -13.92 2.26
N LEU A 120 0.08 -13.32 1.81
CA LEU A 120 -1.17 -13.21 2.56
C LEU A 120 -2.28 -14.00 1.83
N GLU A 121 -3.45 -14.09 2.45
CA GLU A 121 -4.63 -14.79 1.89
C GLU A 121 -4.96 -14.35 0.46
N ASP A 122 -4.93 -13.05 0.19
CA ASP A 122 -5.26 -12.47 -1.13
C ASP A 122 -4.09 -12.51 -2.14
N GLY A 123 -2.87 -12.87 -1.71
CA GLY A 123 -1.71 -12.97 -2.59
C GLY A 123 -0.41 -12.37 -2.09
N TRP A 124 0.56 -12.26 -3.01
CA TRP A 124 1.86 -11.65 -2.74
C TRP A 124 1.69 -10.19 -2.35
N THR A 125 2.25 -9.85 -1.19
CA THR A 125 2.08 -8.55 -0.58
C THR A 125 3.42 -7.92 -0.28
N ARG A 126 3.61 -6.69 -0.73
CA ARG A 126 4.67 -5.84 -0.18
C ARG A 126 4.08 -5.00 0.94
N GLN A 127 4.73 -5.01 2.09
CA GLN A 127 4.42 -4.12 3.20
C GLN A 127 5.56 -3.12 3.33
N SER A 128 5.20 -1.84 3.40
CA SER A 128 6.12 -0.72 3.53
C SER A 128 5.80 0.04 4.81
N CYS A 129 6.76 0.13 5.74
CA CYS A 129 6.69 0.98 6.92
C CYS A 129 7.36 2.31 6.57
N TYR A 130 6.55 3.35 6.39
CA TYR A 130 7.01 4.68 6.04
C TYR A 130 7.23 5.51 7.29
N THR A 131 8.29 6.33 7.27
CA THR A 131 8.47 7.46 8.18
C THR A 131 8.36 8.75 7.39
N TRP A 132 7.33 9.55 7.67
CA TRP A 132 7.03 10.79 6.95
C TRP A 132 6.74 11.91 7.96
N HIS A 133 7.54 12.98 7.95
CA HIS A 133 7.47 14.07 8.92
C HIS A 133 7.43 13.59 10.39
N GLY A 134 8.22 12.56 10.72
CA GLY A 134 8.28 11.95 12.06
C GLY A 134 7.13 10.98 12.37
N CYS A 135 6.10 10.91 11.52
CA CYS A 135 4.99 9.98 11.66
C CYS A 135 5.31 8.64 11.00
N LYS A 136 5.06 7.53 11.71
CA LYS A 136 5.19 6.17 11.16
C LYS A 136 3.84 5.56 10.83
N PHE A 137 3.73 4.90 9.69
CA PHE A 137 2.54 4.16 9.28
C PHE A 137 2.91 3.04 8.32
N ILE A 138 2.03 2.04 8.21
CA ILE A 138 2.22 0.91 7.31
C ILE A 138 1.32 1.07 6.10
N VAL A 139 1.85 0.75 4.92
CA VAL A 139 1.09 0.52 3.70
C VAL A 139 1.32 -0.93 3.28
N GLN A 140 0.24 -1.68 3.08
CA GLN A 140 0.23 -3.03 2.55
C GLN A 140 -0.38 -2.98 1.15
N GLU A 141 0.32 -3.54 0.17
CA GLU A 141 -0.11 -3.59 -1.21
C GLU A 141 -0.07 -5.05 -1.65
N THR A 142 -1.24 -5.69 -1.70
CA THR A 142 -1.40 -7.07 -2.15
C THR A 142 -1.75 -7.08 -3.63
N PHE A 143 -0.89 -7.68 -4.44
CA PHE A 143 -1.08 -7.80 -5.88
C PHE A 143 -2.07 -8.93 -6.16
N LEU A 144 -3.15 -8.60 -6.85
CA LEU A 144 -4.27 -9.51 -7.08
C LEU A 144 -4.06 -10.32 -8.37
N PRO A 145 -4.73 -11.49 -8.52
CA PRO A 145 -4.58 -12.34 -9.70
C PRO A 145 -4.82 -11.63 -11.03
N ALA A 146 -5.74 -10.66 -11.08
CA ALA A 146 -6.00 -9.87 -12.29
C ALA A 146 -4.76 -9.07 -12.74
N PHE A 147 -3.95 -8.56 -11.81
CA PHE A 147 -2.71 -7.86 -12.13
C PHE A 147 -1.65 -8.82 -12.68
N GLU A 148 -1.49 -9.99 -12.06
CA GLU A 148 -0.57 -11.01 -12.58
C GLU A 148 -0.94 -11.45 -14.00
N GLN A 149 -2.23 -11.68 -14.24
CA GLN A 149 -2.74 -12.00 -15.57
C GLN A 149 -2.50 -10.87 -16.57
N TYR A 150 -2.69 -9.62 -16.15
CA TYR A 150 -2.38 -8.45 -16.97
C TYR A 150 -0.91 -8.43 -17.37
N LEU A 151 0.01 -8.53 -16.40
CA LEU A 151 1.46 -8.53 -16.66
C LEU A 151 1.90 -9.67 -17.60
N ARG A 152 1.30 -10.85 -17.48
CA ARG A 152 1.59 -11.99 -18.37
C ARG A 152 1.12 -11.75 -19.80
N LYS A 153 0.00 -11.05 -20.01
CA LYS A 153 -0.54 -10.72 -21.34
C LYS A 153 0.24 -9.59 -22.02
N THR A 154 0.77 -8.64 -21.24
CA THR A 154 1.46 -7.46 -21.78
C THR A 154 2.95 -7.72 -22.09
N LYS A 155 3.53 -8.81 -21.57
CA LYS A 155 4.82 -9.32 -22.04
C LYS A 155 4.66 -9.95 -23.44
N LEU A 156 4.70 -9.10 -24.47
CA LEU A 156 5.12 -9.47 -25.82
C LEU A 156 6.64 -9.62 -25.86
#